data_AF-A0A9D6E0W2-F1
#
_entry.id   AF-A0A9D6E0W2-F1
#
_cell.length_a   1.000
_cell.length_b   1.000
_cell.length_c   1.000
_cell.angle_alpha   90.00
_cell.angle_beta   90.00
_cell.angle_gamma   90.00
#
_symmetry.space_group_name_H-M   'P 1'
#
loop_
_entity.id
_entity.type
_entity.pdbx_description
1 polymer ?
#
loop_
_entity_poly.entity_id
_entity_poly.type
_entity_poly.pdbx_seq_one_letter_code
_entity_poly.pdbx_strand_id
1 'polypeptide(L)'
;MFGEFIKKKRLGSGLSLREFCRKSGYDASNWSKVERGVLAPPQEMEKLSEIARLLAIEENSEEWNYLVDTARVATGHIPEYILSNEEVMRMLPAFFRTVGNVKPTSEELNSLIEKIRNGV
;
A
#
# COMPACT_ATOMS: atom_id res chain seq x y z
N MET A 1 -6.82 -4.80 -1.52
CA MET A 1 -5.43 -4.44 -1.10
C MET A 1 -5.41 -3.63 0.19
N PHE A 2 -5.38 -2.27 0.17
CA PHE A 2 -5.32 -1.47 1.41
C PHE A 2 -6.52 -1.71 2.34
N GLY A 3 -7.74 -1.55 1.82
CA GLY A 3 -8.96 -1.63 2.64
C GLY A 3 -9.14 -2.98 3.34
N GLU A 4 -8.86 -4.07 2.63
CA GLU A 4 -8.91 -5.43 3.17
C GLU A 4 -7.84 -5.67 4.24
N PHE A 5 -6.62 -5.18 4.01
CA PHE A 5 -5.52 -5.28 4.96
C PHE A 5 -5.84 -4.55 6.26
N ILE A 6 -6.28 -3.29 6.17
CA ILE A 6 -6.73 -2.49 7.32
C ILE A 6 -7.87 -3.17 8.06
N LYS A 7 -8.89 -3.67 7.32
CA LYS A 7 -10.01 -4.36 7.93
C LYS A 7 -9.56 -5.59 8.70
N LYS A 8 -8.65 -6.39 8.14
CA LYS A 8 -8.07 -7.56 8.79
C LYS A 8 -7.30 -7.15 10.06
N LYS A 9 -6.46 -6.12 9.98
CA LYS A 9 -5.71 -5.59 11.13
C LYS A 9 -6.63 -5.10 12.23
N ARG A 10 -7.62 -4.26 11.89
CA ARG A 10 -8.62 -3.76 12.83
C ARG A 10 -9.36 -4.88 13.56
N LEU A 11 -9.83 -5.89 12.82
CA LEU A 11 -10.51 -7.04 13.42
C LEU A 11 -9.56 -7.88 14.28
N GLY A 12 -8.31 -8.05 13.86
CA GLY A 12 -7.26 -8.74 14.63
C GLY A 12 -6.92 -8.03 15.95
N SER A 13 -7.00 -6.69 15.97
CA SER A 13 -6.85 -5.88 17.18
C SER A 13 -8.14 -5.82 18.04
N GLY A 14 -9.17 -6.58 17.69
CA GLY A 14 -10.45 -6.61 18.42
C GLY A 14 -11.32 -5.36 18.26
N LEU A 15 -10.96 -4.44 17.35
CA LEU A 15 -11.66 -3.17 17.18
C LEU A 15 -12.86 -3.33 16.25
N SER A 16 -14.04 -2.90 16.70
CA SER A 16 -15.17 -2.68 15.80
C SER A 16 -14.90 -1.51 14.84
N LEU A 17 -15.62 -1.43 13.71
CA LEU A 17 -15.52 -0.29 12.79
C LEU A 17 -15.77 1.05 13.54
N ARG A 18 -16.83 1.09 14.35
CA ARG A 18 -17.21 2.31 15.09
C ARG A 18 -16.16 2.68 16.14
N GLU A 19 -15.59 1.70 16.83
CA GLU A 19 -14.56 1.96 17.82
C GLU A 19 -13.27 2.48 17.18
N PHE A 20 -12.83 1.87 16.08
CA PHE A 20 -11.70 2.35 15.30
C PHE A 20 -11.93 3.80 14.83
N CYS A 21 -13.10 4.09 14.25
CA CYS A 21 -13.46 5.43 13.78
C CYS A 21 -13.46 6.45 14.92
N ARG A 22 -14.00 6.08 16.10
CA ARG A 22 -13.95 6.93 17.30
C ARG A 22 -12.52 7.24 17.74
N LYS A 23 -11.61 6.26 17.68
CA LYS A 23 -10.20 6.41 18.10
C LYS A 23 -9.36 7.18 17.08
N SER A 24 -9.65 7.03 15.79
CA SER A 24 -8.92 7.66 14.67
C SER A 24 -9.50 9.00 14.22
N GLY A 25 -10.70 9.36 14.67
CA GLY A 25 -11.40 10.59 14.25
C GLY A 25 -12.04 10.51 12.87
N TYR A 26 -12.00 9.36 12.19
CA TYR A 26 -12.68 9.16 10.91
C TYR A 26 -14.18 8.97 11.08
N ASP A 27 -14.96 9.39 10.08
CA ASP A 27 -16.37 9.05 9.97
C ASP A 27 -16.54 7.57 9.56
N ALA A 28 -17.48 6.87 10.21
CA ALA A 28 -17.70 5.45 9.98
C ALA A 28 -18.28 5.13 8.58
N SER A 29 -19.07 6.03 7.99
CA SER A 29 -19.60 5.85 6.64
C SER A 29 -18.49 5.95 5.60
N ASN A 30 -17.62 6.94 5.75
CA ASN A 30 -16.45 7.11 4.89
C ASN A 30 -15.43 5.98 5.09
N TRP A 31 -15.10 5.63 6.33
CA TRP A 31 -14.13 4.56 6.58
C TRP A 31 -14.62 3.20 6.10
N SER A 32 -15.92 2.90 6.21
CA SER A 32 -16.50 1.69 5.62
C SER A 32 -16.27 1.62 4.10
N LYS A 33 -16.31 2.76 3.40
CA LYS A 33 -16.02 2.81 1.97
C LYS A 33 -14.52 2.62 1.70
N VAL A 34 -13.64 3.13 2.56
CA VAL A 34 -12.18 2.89 2.48
C VAL A 34 -11.86 1.41 2.64
N GLU A 35 -12.42 0.73 3.66
CA GLU A 35 -12.19 -0.70 3.87
C GLU A 35 -12.70 -1.57 2.71
N ARG A 36 -13.71 -1.10 1.96
CA ARG A 36 -14.23 -1.76 0.77
C ARG A 36 -13.53 -1.34 -0.53
N GLY A 37 -12.56 -0.42 -0.47
CA GLY A 37 -11.87 0.10 -1.65
C GLY A 37 -12.73 1.01 -2.53
N VAL A 38 -13.86 1.52 -2.03
CA VAL A 38 -14.73 2.47 -2.74
C VAL A 38 -14.22 3.90 -2.59
N LEU A 39 -13.66 4.24 -1.42
CA LEU A 39 -12.96 5.50 -1.20
C LEU A 39 -11.47 5.26 -1.10
N ALA A 40 -10.70 6.20 -1.61
CA ALA A 40 -9.26 6.20 -1.47
C ALA A 40 -8.86 6.30 0.02
N PRO A 41 -7.77 5.64 0.42
CA PRO A 41 -7.22 5.79 1.76
C PRO A 41 -6.55 7.15 1.95
N PRO A 42 -6.35 7.58 3.21
CA PRO A 42 -5.56 8.77 3.51
C PRO A 42 -4.15 8.65 2.93
N GLN A 43 -3.58 9.79 2.55
CA GLN A 43 -2.25 9.84 1.94
C GLN A 43 -1.23 10.51 2.87
N GLU A 44 -1.67 11.32 3.81
CA GLU A 44 -0.78 12.03 4.72
C GLU A 44 -0.06 11.04 5.64
N MET A 45 1.27 11.14 5.75
CA MET A 45 2.07 10.19 6.54
C MET A 45 1.68 10.23 8.01
N GLU A 46 1.32 11.41 8.52
CA GLU A 46 0.85 11.60 9.90
C GLU A 46 -0.41 10.74 10.16
N LYS A 47 -1.36 10.73 9.22
CA LYS A 47 -2.58 9.92 9.33
C LYS A 47 -2.28 8.43 9.22
N LEU A 48 -1.37 8.02 8.34
CA LEU A 48 -0.94 6.64 8.21
C LEU A 48 -0.23 6.15 9.49
N SER A 49 0.63 6.98 10.11
CA SER A 49 1.25 6.73 11.42
C SER A 49 0.21 6.60 12.54
N GLU A 50 -0.82 7.45 12.56
CA GLU A 50 -1.92 7.32 13.53
C GLU A 50 -2.68 6.00 13.39
N ILE A 51 -3.00 5.60 12.15
CA ILE A 51 -3.66 4.33 11.87
C ILE A 51 -2.77 3.16 12.30
N ALA A 52 -1.48 3.19 11.96
CA ALA A 52 -0.53 2.15 12.32
C ALA A 52 -0.44 1.97 13.84
N ARG A 53 -0.32 3.07 14.59
CA ARG A 53 -0.31 3.05 16.06
C ARG A 53 -1.58 2.44 16.64
N LEU A 54 -2.76 2.81 16.12
CA LEU A 54 -4.03 2.24 16.57
C LEU A 54 -4.18 0.74 16.29
N LEU A 55 -3.50 0.25 15.24
CA LEU A 55 -3.55 -1.14 14.81
C LEU A 55 -2.33 -1.96 15.27
N ALA A 56 -1.48 -1.37 16.13
CA ALA A 56 -0.23 -1.98 16.61
C ALA A 56 0.70 -2.44 15.47
N ILE A 57 0.77 -1.65 14.39
CA ILE A 57 1.72 -1.82 13.30
C ILE A 57 2.96 -0.99 13.67
N GLU A 58 4.12 -1.66 13.78
CA GLU A 58 5.39 -1.02 14.10
C GLU A 58 5.92 -0.23 12.90
N GLU A 59 6.34 1.02 13.11
CA GLU A 59 6.92 1.83 12.04
C GLU A 59 8.20 1.18 11.49
N ASN A 60 8.42 1.31 10.17
CA ASN A 60 9.51 0.66 9.42
C ASN A 60 9.46 -0.88 9.37
N SER A 61 8.44 -1.53 9.93
CA SER A 61 8.19 -2.96 9.71
C SER A 61 7.72 -3.25 8.29
N GLU A 62 7.74 -4.53 7.88
CA GLU A 62 7.15 -4.94 6.60
C GLU A 62 5.68 -4.57 6.49
N GLU A 63 4.93 -4.65 7.59
CA GLU A 63 3.51 -4.31 7.62
C GLU A 63 3.26 -2.80 7.50
N TRP A 64 4.19 -2.00 8.03
CA TRP A 64 4.21 -0.56 7.82
C TRP A 64 4.49 -0.19 6.36
N ASN A 65 5.51 -0.80 5.75
CA ASN A 65 5.82 -0.58 4.34
C ASN A 65 4.61 -0.96 3.46
N TYR A 66 3.99 -2.12 3.76
CA TYR A 66 2.77 -2.54 3.09
C TYR A 66 1.61 -1.55 3.30
N LEU A 67 1.41 -1.02 4.51
CA LEU A 67 0.41 0.00 4.78
C LEU A 67 0.59 1.23 3.88
N VAL A 68 1.81 1.76 3.83
CA VAL A 68 2.15 2.98 3.09
C VAL A 68 2.04 2.74 1.58
N ASP A 69 2.66 1.69 1.06
CA ASP A 69 2.68 1.38 -0.37
C ASP A 69 1.27 1.16 -0.90
N THR A 70 0.47 0.39 -0.16
CA THR A 70 -0.90 0.11 -0.59
C THR A 70 -1.80 1.34 -0.52
N ALA A 71 -1.50 2.31 0.36
CA ALA A 71 -2.18 3.60 0.36
C ALA A 71 -1.85 4.43 -0.89
N ARG A 72 -0.56 4.48 -1.27
CA ARG A 72 -0.08 5.20 -2.46
C ARG A 72 -0.62 4.60 -3.74
N VAL A 73 -0.52 3.29 -3.89
CA VAL A 73 -1.00 2.57 -5.08
C VAL A 73 -2.51 2.74 -5.25
N ALA A 74 -3.28 2.76 -4.14
CA ALA A 74 -4.73 2.96 -4.19
C ALA A 74 -5.15 4.33 -4.74
N THR A 75 -4.23 5.30 -4.83
CA THR A 75 -4.45 6.61 -5.45
C THR A 75 -3.69 6.80 -6.77
N GLY A 76 -3.09 5.72 -7.30
CA GLY A 76 -2.32 5.76 -8.54
C GLY A 76 -0.92 6.35 -8.40
N HIS A 77 -0.41 6.54 -7.18
CA HIS A 77 0.95 6.99 -6.94
C HIS A 77 1.93 5.82 -6.90
N ILE A 78 3.10 6.03 -7.51
CA ILE A 78 4.25 5.13 -7.41
C ILE A 78 4.96 5.42 -6.08
N PRO A 79 5.37 4.40 -5.29
CA PRO A 79 6.16 4.61 -4.07
C PRO A 79 7.46 5.39 -4.29
N GLU A 80 7.83 6.22 -3.32
CA GLU A 80 8.97 7.15 -3.43
C GLU A 80 10.29 6.42 -3.70
N TYR A 81 10.54 5.29 -3.03
CA TYR A 81 11.77 4.51 -3.22
C TYR A 81 11.91 3.95 -4.65
N ILE A 82 10.80 3.76 -5.37
CA ILE A 82 10.81 3.39 -6.78
C ILE A 82 11.09 4.62 -7.64
N LEU A 83 10.43 5.75 -7.35
CA LEU A 83 10.64 7.01 -8.07
C LEU A 83 12.10 7.49 -7.99
N SER A 84 12.75 7.31 -6.84
CA SER A 84 14.16 7.68 -6.64
C SER A 84 15.15 6.74 -7.33
N ASN A 85 14.71 5.55 -7.77
CA ASN A 85 15.57 4.59 -8.46
C ASN A 85 15.46 4.76 -9.99
N GLU A 86 16.42 5.49 -10.57
CA GLU A 86 16.45 5.72 -12.02
C GLU A 86 16.52 4.45 -12.86
N GLU A 87 17.19 3.39 -12.39
CA GLU A 87 17.29 2.13 -13.14
C GLU A 87 15.91 1.46 -13.24
N VAL A 88 15.20 1.38 -12.11
CA VAL A 88 13.84 0.82 -12.07
C VAL A 88 12.91 1.66 -12.95
N MET A 89 12.96 2.99 -12.84
CA MET A 89 12.15 3.90 -13.66
C MET A 89 12.40 3.73 -15.17
N ARG A 90 13.65 3.47 -15.60
CA ARG A 90 13.98 3.17 -17.01
C ARG A 90 13.36 1.85 -17.50
N MET A 91 13.16 0.88 -16.62
CA MET A 91 12.59 -0.43 -16.98
C MET A 91 11.06 -0.45 -17.00
N LEU A 92 10.40 0.40 -16.21
CA LEU A 92 8.94 0.42 -16.07
C LEU A 92 8.18 0.54 -17.41
N PRO A 93 8.56 1.38 -18.40
CA PRO A 93 7.86 1.46 -19.67
C PRO A 93 7.88 0.14 -20.47
N ALA A 94 9.02 -0.57 -20.46
CA ALA A 94 9.12 -1.88 -21.10
C ALA A 94 8.23 -2.89 -20.38
N PHE A 95 8.31 -2.93 -19.05
CA PHE A 95 7.47 -3.79 -18.21
C PHE A 95 5.97 -3.55 -18.45
N PHE A 96 5.50 -2.30 -18.45
CA PHE A 96 4.08 -1.98 -18.68
C PHE A 96 3.61 -2.41 -20.08
N ARG A 97 4.45 -2.23 -21.11
CA ARG A 97 4.15 -2.72 -22.47
C ARG A 97 4.06 -4.24 -22.52
N THR A 98 4.95 -4.93 -21.82
CA THR A 98 4.92 -6.39 -21.71
C THR A 98 3.65 -6.80 -21.00
N VAL A 99 3.42 -6.45 -19.73
CA VAL A 99 2.21 -6.83 -18.97
C VAL A 99 0.90 -6.46 -19.69
N GLY A 100 0.86 -5.33 -20.40
CA GLY A 100 -0.31 -4.87 -21.15
C GLY A 100 -0.62 -5.65 -22.44
N ASN A 101 0.37 -6.27 -23.09
CA ASN A 101 0.21 -6.94 -24.39
C ASN A 101 0.61 -8.44 -24.41
N VAL A 102 1.51 -8.86 -23.53
CA VAL A 102 2.16 -10.18 -23.50
C VAL A 102 2.48 -10.56 -22.05
N LYS A 103 1.96 -11.69 -21.57
CA LYS A 103 2.29 -12.16 -20.22
C LYS A 103 3.82 -12.36 -20.13
N PRO A 104 4.55 -11.62 -19.27
CA PRO A 104 6.01 -11.76 -19.17
C PRO A 104 6.38 -13.19 -18.80
N THR A 105 7.52 -13.66 -19.29
CA THR A 105 8.03 -14.96 -18.82
C THR A 105 8.48 -14.84 -17.36
N SER A 106 8.50 -15.96 -16.64
CA SER A 106 8.98 -15.99 -15.25
C SER A 106 10.41 -15.45 -15.11
N GLU A 107 11.24 -15.60 -16.15
CA GLU A 107 12.63 -15.14 -16.18
C GLU A 107 12.74 -13.61 -16.31
N GLU A 108 11.94 -13.00 -17.17
CA GLU A 108 11.86 -11.53 -17.30
C GLU A 108 11.34 -10.89 -16.02
N LEU A 109 10.35 -11.53 -15.38
CA LEU A 109 9.81 -11.08 -14.11
C LEU A 109 10.84 -11.21 -12.98
N ASN A 110 11.56 -12.34 -12.91
CA ASN A 110 12.61 -12.55 -11.92
C ASN A 110 13.78 -11.57 -12.10
N SER A 111 14.18 -11.26 -13.34
CA SER A 111 15.19 -10.24 -13.63
C SER A 111 14.79 -8.85 -13.12
N LEU A 112 13.52 -8.47 -13.30
CA LEU A 112 13.00 -7.23 -12.76
C LEU A 112 12.98 -7.22 -11.23
N ILE A 113 12.54 -8.32 -10.61
CA ILE A 113 12.50 -8.47 -9.15
C ILE A 113 13.92 -8.35 -8.56
N GLU A 114 14.91 -9.03 -9.16
CA GLU A 114 16.29 -8.97 -8.71
C GLU A 114 16.88 -7.57 -8.81
N LYS A 115 16.55 -6.82 -9.86
CA LYS A 115 17.02 -5.43 -9.97
C LYS A 115 16.36 -4.47 -8.98
N ILE A 116 15.08 -4.68 -8.66
CA ILE A 116 14.40 -3.93 -7.61
C ILE A 116 15.03 -4.25 -6.24
N ARG A 117 15.42 -5.50 -6.00
CA ARG A 117 16.06 -5.91 -4.74
C ARG A 117 17.51 -5.44 -4.60
N ASN A 118 18.28 -5.44 -5.69
CA ASN A 118 19.70 -5.11 -5.68
C ASN A 118 19.98 -3.60 -5.90
N GLY A 119 18.95 -2.83 -6.26
CA GLY A 119 19.00 -1.36 -6.36
C GLY A 119 18.45 -0.64 -5.12
N VAL A 120 18.24 -1.36 -4.01
CA VAL A 120 17.82 -0.88 -2.69
C VAL A 120 18.91 -1.19 -1.69
#